data_AF-A0A0D7QDQ0-F1
#
_entry.id   AF-A0A0D7QDQ0-F1
#
_cell.length_a   1.000
_cell.length_b   1.000
_cell.length_c   1.000
_cell.angle_alpha   90.00
_cell.angle_beta   90.00
_cell.angle_gamma   90.00
#
_symmetry.space_group_name_H-M   'P 1'
#
loop_
_entity.id
_entity.type
_entity.pdbx_description
1 polymer ?
#
loop_
_entity_poly.entity_id
_entity_poly.type
_entity_poly.pdbx_seq_one_letter_code
_entity_poly.pdbx_strand_id
1 'polypeptide(L)' 'MPEYRAYIIGQDGHFHTAVPLECADDTEAMEQAEQLIDGHDVELWQRDRKIARFDHMRKIQF' A
#
# COMPACT_ATOMS: atom_id res chain seq x y z
N MET A 1 -13.79 2.22 12.92
CA MET A 1 -13.33 1.66 11.63
C MET A 1 -11.92 1.12 11.82
N PRO A 2 -11.53 0.04 11.12
CA PRO A 2 -10.15 -0.42 11.10
C PRO A 2 -9.24 0.71 10.58
N GLU A 3 -8.13 0.95 11.27
CA GLU A 3 -7.20 2.04 10.96
C GLU A 3 -6.21 1.61 9.88
N TYR A 4 -6.71 1.45 8.66
CA TYR A 4 -5.88 1.12 7.50
C TYR A 4 -5.11 2.34 7.01
N ARG A 5 -3.85 2.12 6.64
CA ARG A 5 -2.97 3.13 6.05
C ARG A 5 -2.14 2.51 4.93
N ALA A 6 -2.17 3.14 3.76
CA ALA A 6 -1.25 2.86 2.68
C ALA A 6 -0.04 3.80 2.80
N TYR A 7 1.15 3.22 2.86
CA TYR A 7 2.40 3.96 2.89
C TYR A 7 3.05 3.90 1.52
N ILE A 8 3.25 5.06 0.90
CA ILE A 8 3.93 5.20 -0.38
C ILE A 8 5.44 5.26 -0.11
N ILE A 9 6.17 4.32 -0.68
CA ILE A 9 7.61 4.16 -0.55
C ILE A 9 8.26 4.64 -1.85
N GLY A 10 9.18 5.59 -1.71
CA GLY A 10 9.95 6.12 -2.83
C GLY A 10 10.96 5.10 -3.34
N GLN A 11 11.53 5.36 -4.52
CA GLN A 11 12.58 4.51 -5.11
C GLN A 11 13.84 4.42 -4.23
N ASP A 12 14.02 5.38 -3.33
CA ASP A 12 15.08 5.43 -2.31
C ASP A 12 14.79 4.56 -1.08
N GLY A 13 13.62 3.93 -1.02
CA GLY A 13 13.21 3.03 0.08
C GLY A 13 12.67 3.74 1.32
N HIS A 14 12.60 5.07 1.34
CA HIS A 14 11.97 5.81 2.43
C HIS A 14 10.45 5.95 2.23
N PHE A 15 9.76 6.16 3.34
CA PHE A 15 8.34 6.49 3.36
C PHE A 15 8.14 7.96 3.00
N HIS A 16 7.42 8.21 1.91
CA HIS A 16 7.11 9.57 1.45
C HIS A 16 5.77 10.05 2.01
N THR A 17 4.76 9.19 1.97
CA THR A 17 3.37 9.57 2.27
C THR A 17 2.63 8.43 2.97
N ALA A 18 1.76 8.78 3.93
CA ALA A 18 0.80 7.86 4.53
C ALA A 18 -0.62 8.31 4.16
N VAL A 19 -1.36 7.45 3.46
CA VAL A 19 -2.74 7.68 3.05
C VAL A 19 -3.66 6.85 3.94
N PRO A 20 -4.53 7.47 4.76
CA PRO A 20 -5.54 6.74 5.51
C PRO A 20 -6.57 6.14 4.54
N LEU A 21 -6.93 4.88 4.74
CA LEU A 21 -7.93 4.18 3.94
C LEU A 21 -9.18 3.91 4.79
N GLU A 22 -10.34 4.34 4.29
CA GLU A 22 -11.64 4.03 4.88
C GLU A 22 -12.19 2.76 4.23
N CYS A 23 -11.90 1.61 4.82
CA CYS A 23 -12.30 0.29 4.32
C CYS A 23 -12.86 -0.58 5.46
N ALA A 24 -13.74 -1.53 5.18
CA ALA A 24 -14.28 -2.42 6.22
C ALA A 24 -13.36 -3.61 6.51
N ASP A 25 -12.64 -4.10 5.50
CA ASP A 25 -11.80 -5.30 5.61
C ASP A 25 -10.48 -5.20 4.80
N ASP A 26 -9.63 -6.21 4.99
CA ASP A 26 -8.31 -6.32 4.36
C ASP A 26 -8.43 -6.34 2.82
N THR A 27 -9.52 -6.88 2.24
CA THR A 27 -9.74 -6.98 0.79
C THR A 27 -9.99 -5.62 0.18
N GLU A 28 -10.95 -4.87 0.70
CA GLU A 28 -11.22 -3.50 0.24
C GLU A 28 -9.99 -2.60 0.41
N ALA A 29 -9.26 -2.76 1.52
CA ALA A 29 -8.04 -2.01 1.76
C ALA A 29 -6.93 -2.35 0.74
N MET A 30 -6.83 -3.62 0.32
CA MET A 30 -5.91 -4.03 -0.75
C MET A 30 -6.31 -3.45 -2.10
N GLU A 31 -7.59 -3.45 -2.47
CA GLU A 31 -8.06 -2.86 -3.74
C GLU A 31 -7.81 -1.34 -3.80
N GLN A 32 -7.98 -0.65 -2.67
CA GLN A 32 -7.65 0.78 -2.56
C GLN A 32 -6.14 1.02 -2.62
N ALA A 33 -5.33 0.19 -1.94
CA ALA A 33 -3.88 0.33 -1.95
C ALA A 33 -3.27 0.04 -3.33
N GLU A 34 -3.84 -0.90 -4.09
CA GLU A 34 -3.37 -1.24 -5.44
C GLU A 34 -3.56 -0.06 -6.42
N GLN A 35 -4.62 0.71 -6.25
CA GLN A 35 -4.85 1.94 -7.05
C GLN A 35 -3.85 3.06 -6.76
N LEU A 36 -3.10 2.98 -5.65
CA LEU A 36 -2.09 3.96 -5.27
C LEU A 36 -0.69 3.64 -5.83
N ILE A 37 -0.53 2.52 -6.54
CA ILE A 37 0.73 2.13 -7.17
C ILE A 37 0.95 3.00 -8.42
N ASP A 38 1.42 4.22 -8.23
CA ASP A 38 1.74 5.17 -9.30
C ASP A 38 3.26 5.33 -9.45
N GLY A 39 3.93 4.26 -9.89
CA GLY A 39 5.40 4.27 -10.04
C GLY A 39 6.18 4.24 -8.71
N HIS A 40 5.49 3.99 -7.59
CA HIS A 40 6.04 3.86 -6.25
C HIS A 40 5.55 2.58 -5.56
N ASP A 41 6.40 1.99 -4.74
CA ASP A 41 6.00 0.87 -3.90
C ASP A 41 4.95 1.34 -2.89
N VAL A 42 3.97 0.49 -2.60
CA VAL A 42 2.94 0.78 -1.60
C VAL A 42 2.93 -0.32 -0.57
N GLU A 43 3.00 0.03 0.71
CA GLU A 43 2.77 -0.92 1.79
C GLU A 43 1.44 -0.63 2.49
N LEU A 44 0.59 -1.65 2.57
CA LEU A 44 -0.67 -1.59 3.29
C LEU A 44 -0.49 -2.10 4.72
N TRP A 45 -0.90 -1.28 5.67
CA TRP A 45 -0.81 -1.55 7.10
C TRP A 45 -2.15 -1.31 7.79
N GLN A 46 -2.40 -2.07 8.85
CA GLN A 46 -3.47 -1.84 9.82
C GLN A 46 -2.82 -1.72 11.20
N ARG A 47 -2.68 -0.49 11.70
CA ARG A 47 -1.91 -0.20 12.92
C ARG A 47 -0.48 -0.76 12.84
N ASP A 48 -0.16 -1.76 13.64
CA ASP A 48 1.13 -2.46 13.70
C ASP A 48 1.21 -3.71 12.79
N ARG A 49 0.09 -4.11 12.18
CA ARG A 49 0.01 -5.28 11.28
C ARG A 49 0.23 -4.85 9.83
N LYS A 50 1.32 -5.35 9.21
CA LYS A 50 1.50 -5.26 7.76
C LYS A 50 0.59 -6.27 7.06
N ILE A 51 -0.21 -5.81 6.11
CA ILE A 51 -1.17 -6.64 5.36
C ILE A 51 -0.57 -7.06 4.03
N ALA A 52 -0.07 -6.09 3.26
CA ALA A 52 0.46 -6.34 1.93
C ALA A 52 1.56 -5.34 1.57
N ARG A 53 2.40 -5.72 0.62
CA ARG A 53 3.31 -4.81 -0.10
C ARG A 53 3.07 -5.00 -1.59
N PHE A 54 2.90 -3.88 -2.27
CA PHE A 54 2.73 -3.79 -3.70
C PHE A 54 3.96 -3.13 -4.30
N ASP A 55 4.59 -3.80 -5.25
CA ASP A 55 5.79 -3.31 -5.92
C ASP A 55 5.40 -2.62 -7.24
N HIS A 56 5.91 -1.41 -7.48
CA HIS A 56 5.62 -0.67 -8.71
C HIS A 56 6.34 -1.25 -9.94
N MET A 57 7.47 -1.90 -9.73
CA MET A 57 8.19 -2.63 -10.76
C MET A 57 7.73 -4.07 -10.78
N ARG A 58 6.43 -4.29 -11.02
CA ARG A 58 5.92 -5.61 -11.40
C ARG A 58 6.63 -6.01 -12.70
N LYS A 59 7.80 -6.64 -12.57
CA LYS A 59 8.53 -7.29 -13.66
C LYS A 59 7.56 -8.34 -14.16
N ILE A 60 6.92 -8.05 -15.29
CA ILE A 60 6.29 -9.07 -16.10
C ILE A 60 7.45 -9.96 -16.51
N GLN A 61 7.61 -11.07 -15.79
CA GLN A 61 8.56 -12.11 -16.16
C GLN A 61 7.92 -12.79 -17.36
N PHE A 62 8.44 -12.45 -18.54
CA PHE A 62 8.12 -13.09 -19.81
C PHE A 62 8.48 -14.58 -19.77
#